data_AF-A0A9E5FV02-F1
#
_entry.id   AF-A0A9E5FV02-F1
#
_cell.length_a   1.000
_cell.length_b   1.000
_cell.length_c   1.000
_cell.angle_alpha   90.00
_cell.angle_beta   90.00
_cell.angle_gamma   90.00
#
_symmetry.space_group_name_H-M   'P 1'
#
loop_
_entity.id
_entity.type
_entity.pdbx_description
1 polymer ?
#
loop_
_entity_poly.entity_id
_entity_poly.type
_entity_poly.pdbx_seq_one_letter_code
_entity_poly.pdbx_strand_id
1 'polypeptide(L)'
;MFNSIRRELGPTLRLAVPIMLGMLGYGLMFVIDVTMAGHLGETALAASALAANLNYIPYVFGIGLVGAVSVYQAQDNGAGVEESAPAILRHGMVLATAFGLVAAGVTHALAPFLKNLGSSPEVAAEAYDFFVIMAWAMVPGLMFHALRGHRDSQ
;
A
#
# COMPACT_ATOMS: atom_id res chain seq x y z
N MET A 1 41.40 3.95 6.19
CA MET A 1 40.19 3.33 5.57
C MET A 1 39.42 2.44 6.55
N PHE A 2 40.01 1.36 7.11
CA PHE A 2 39.32 0.43 8.03
C PHE A 2 38.74 1.07 9.32
N ASN A 3 39.41 2.06 9.90
CA ASN A 3 38.88 2.77 11.08
C ASN A 3 37.64 3.63 10.79
N SER A 4 37.47 4.10 9.54
CA SER A 4 36.26 4.84 9.14
C SER A 4 35.07 3.89 9.07
N ILE A 5 35.26 2.72 8.45
CA ILE A 5 34.22 1.69 8.33
C ILE A 5 33.74 1.22 9.71
N ARG A 6 34.66 0.94 10.65
CA ARG A 6 34.27 0.54 12.02
C ARG A 6 33.51 1.62 12.78
N ARG A 7 33.76 2.90 12.50
CA ARG A 7 33.08 4.02 13.16
C ARG A 7 31.67 4.27 12.60
N GLU A 8 31.48 4.04 11.31
CA GLU A 8 30.19 4.18 10.60
C GLU A 8 29.28 2.95 10.83
N LEU A 9 29.86 1.77 11.06
CA LEU A 9 29.12 0.51 11.21
C LEU A 9 28.05 0.56 12.32
N GLY A 10 28.39 1.13 13.47
CA GLY A 10 27.48 1.24 14.62
C GLY A 10 26.23 2.08 14.32
N PRO A 11 26.39 3.35 13.88
CA PRO A 11 25.28 4.19 13.44
C PRO A 11 24.45 3.57 12.30
N THR A 12 25.11 3.00 11.29
CA THR A 12 24.42 2.35 10.16
C THR A 12 23.58 1.16 10.64
N LEU A 13 24.12 0.29 11.50
CA LEU A 13 23.37 -0.85 12.04
C LEU A 13 22.21 -0.40 12.94
N ARG A 14 22.38 0.68 13.72
CA ARG A 14 21.32 1.23 14.57
C ARG A 14 20.09 1.70 13.77
N LEU A 15 20.29 2.17 12.55
CA LEU A 15 19.22 2.52 11.61
C LEU A 15 18.75 1.31 10.79
N ALA A 16 19.66 0.47 10.31
CA ALA A 16 19.34 -0.65 9.43
C ALA A 16 18.57 -1.77 10.14
N VAL A 17 18.93 -2.10 11.39
CA VAL A 17 18.29 -3.18 12.16
C VAL A 17 16.77 -2.98 12.30
N PRO A 18 16.25 -1.83 12.77
CA PRO A 18 14.79 -1.64 12.88
C PRO A 18 14.09 -1.68 11.51
N ILE A 19 14.74 -1.18 10.45
CA ILE A 19 14.19 -1.22 9.09
C ILE A 19 14.10 -2.69 8.60
N MET A 20 15.16 -3.48 8.78
CA MET A 20 15.18 -4.90 8.42
C MET A 20 14.13 -5.70 9.19
N LEU A 21 13.99 -5.46 10.51
CA LEU A 21 12.95 -6.10 11.31
C LEU A 21 11.54 -5.72 10.83
N GLY A 22 11.32 -4.46 10.44
CA GLY A 22 10.08 -4.01 9.85
C GLY A 22 9.77 -4.73 8.53
N MET A 23 10.76 -4.87 7.64
CA MET A 23 10.58 -5.61 6.37
C MET A 23 10.37 -7.10 6.57
N LEU A 24 11.03 -7.72 7.54
CA LEU A 24 10.78 -9.10 7.92
C LEU A 24 9.35 -9.29 8.45
N GLY A 25 8.89 -8.38 9.31
CA GLY A 25 7.51 -8.37 9.81
C GLY A 25 6.49 -8.24 8.67
N TYR A 26 6.75 -7.36 7.71
CA TYR A 26 5.92 -7.21 6.51
C TYR A 26 5.85 -8.50 5.68
N GLY A 27 7.00 -9.16 5.45
CA GLY A 27 7.04 -10.44 4.76
C GLY A 27 6.29 -11.55 5.51
N LEU A 28 6.43 -11.61 6.84
CA LEU A 28 5.72 -12.58 7.68
C LEU A 28 4.20 -12.37 7.65
N MET A 29 3.74 -11.12 7.62
CA MET A 29 2.31 -10.81 7.49
C MET A 29 1.74 -11.41 6.20
N PHE A 30 2.44 -11.26 5.07
CA PHE A 30 2.03 -11.88 3.80
C PHE A 30 1.98 -13.42 3.89
N VAL A 31 2.96 -14.05 4.54
CA VAL A 31 2.98 -15.51 4.74
C VAL A 31 1.79 -15.97 5.58
N ILE A 32 1.45 -15.23 6.64
CA ILE A 32 0.30 -15.52 7.49
C ILE A 32 -1.00 -15.39 6.69
N ASP A 33 -1.16 -14.34 5.90
CA ASP A 33 -2.36 -14.11 5.07
C ASP A 33 -2.59 -15.27 4.09
N VAL A 34 -1.54 -15.66 3.35
CA VAL A 34 -1.57 -16.80 2.42
C VAL A 34 -1.87 -18.11 3.16
N THR A 35 -1.25 -18.31 4.32
CA THR A 35 -1.46 -19.52 5.13
C THR A 35 -2.89 -19.58 5.65
N MET A 36 -3.45 -18.48 6.14
CA MET A 36 -4.86 -18.40 6.59
C MET A 36 -5.82 -18.69 5.44
N ALA A 37 -5.59 -18.10 4.26
CA ALA A 37 -6.40 -18.38 3.07
C ALA A 37 -6.28 -19.86 2.64
N GLY A 38 -5.10 -20.45 2.74
CA GLY A 38 -4.87 -21.88 2.46
C GLY A 38 -5.64 -22.82 3.41
N HIS A 39 -5.81 -22.46 4.69
CA HIS A 39 -6.61 -23.25 5.64
C HIS A 39 -8.11 -23.25 5.30
N LEU A 40 -8.60 -22.25 4.56
CA LEU A 40 -9.98 -22.18 4.07
C LEU A 40 -10.23 -23.07 2.83
N GLY A 41 -9.16 -23.57 2.20
CA GLY A 41 -9.20 -24.44 1.03
C GLY A 41 -8.52 -23.83 -0.20
N GLU A 42 -8.30 -24.67 -1.22
CA GLU A 42 -7.61 -24.27 -2.46
C GLU A 42 -8.40 -23.20 -3.24
N THR A 43 -9.73 -23.26 -3.23
CA THR A 43 -10.62 -22.28 -3.87
C THR A 43 -10.45 -20.90 -3.27
N ALA A 44 -10.48 -20.78 -1.94
CA ALA A 44 -10.34 -19.52 -1.22
C ALA A 44 -8.95 -18.91 -1.40
N LEU A 45 -7.92 -19.75 -1.41
CA LEU A 45 -6.55 -19.32 -1.70
C LEU A 45 -6.42 -18.77 -3.13
N ALA A 46 -6.95 -19.47 -4.12
CA ALA A 46 -6.95 -18.99 -5.51
C ALA A 46 -7.77 -17.70 -5.68
N ALA A 47 -8.93 -17.61 -5.03
CA ALA A 47 -9.82 -16.45 -5.06
C ALA A 47 -9.16 -15.20 -4.47
N SER A 48 -8.55 -15.33 -3.29
CA SER A 48 -7.84 -14.23 -2.62
C SER A 48 -6.62 -13.77 -3.43
N ALA A 49 -5.85 -14.69 -4.02
CA ALA A 49 -4.72 -14.35 -4.88
C ALA A 49 -5.17 -13.60 -6.15
N LEU A 50 -6.27 -14.04 -6.80
CA LEU A 50 -6.82 -13.36 -7.96
C LEU A 50 -7.26 -11.93 -7.61
N ALA A 51 -8.05 -11.79 -6.54
CA ALA A 51 -8.53 -10.50 -6.07
C ALA A 51 -7.39 -9.54 -5.70
N ALA A 52 -6.35 -10.05 -5.02
CA ALA A 52 -5.18 -9.28 -4.61
C ALA A 52 -4.39 -8.76 -5.82
N ASN A 53 -4.10 -9.61 -6.81
CA ASN A 53 -3.33 -9.23 -7.99
C ASN A 53 -4.05 -8.14 -8.81
N LEU A 54 -5.36 -8.24 -8.97
CA LEU A 54 -6.15 -7.26 -9.70
C LEU A 54 -6.25 -5.93 -8.94
N ASN A 55 -6.41 -5.95 -7.61
CA ASN A 55 -6.40 -4.75 -6.78
C ASN A 55 -5.02 -4.09 -6.69
N TYR A 56 -3.94 -4.85 -6.88
CA TYR A 56 -2.58 -4.32 -6.77
C TYR A 56 -2.29 -3.19 -7.76
N ILE A 57 -2.83 -3.28 -8.98
CA ILE A 57 -2.61 -2.29 -10.05
C ILE A 57 -3.11 -0.89 -9.66
N PRO A 58 -4.41 -0.67 -9.36
CA PRO A 58 -4.90 0.65 -8.94
C PRO A 58 -4.28 1.10 -7.62
N TYR A 59 -3.96 0.16 -6.73
CA TYR A 59 -3.37 0.49 -5.44
C TYR A 59 -1.97 1.09 -5.56
N VAL A 60 -1.08 0.46 -6.34
CA VAL A 60 0.28 0.97 -6.59
C VAL A 60 0.23 2.33 -7.29
N PHE A 61 -0.70 2.50 -8.23
CA PHE A 61 -0.90 3.81 -8.87
C PHE A 61 -1.30 4.89 -7.85
N GLY A 62 -2.22 4.57 -6.93
CA GLY A 62 -2.61 5.46 -5.85
C GLY A 62 -1.46 5.81 -4.91
N ILE A 63 -0.62 4.82 -4.55
CA ILE A 63 0.58 5.06 -3.73
C ILE A 63 1.53 6.03 -4.44
N GLY A 64 1.76 5.86 -5.75
CA GLY A 64 2.60 6.77 -6.54
C GLY A 64 2.06 8.21 -6.56
N LEU A 65 0.75 8.36 -6.76
CA LEU A 65 0.08 9.66 -6.77
C LEU A 65 0.20 10.38 -5.41
N VAL A 66 -0.04 9.65 -4.32
CA VAL A 66 0.11 10.18 -2.95
C VAL A 66 1.58 10.48 -2.63
N GLY A 67 2.51 9.65 -3.10
CA GLY A 67 3.94 9.87 -2.92
C GLY A 67 4.46 11.17 -3.54
N ALA A 68 3.86 11.63 -4.66
CA ALA A 68 4.20 12.91 -5.26
C ALA A 68 3.94 14.11 -4.32
N VAL A 69 2.92 14.02 -3.47
CA VAL A 69 2.61 15.06 -2.46
C VAL A 69 3.71 15.12 -1.40
N SER A 70 4.24 13.98 -0.96
CA SER A 70 5.36 13.92 -0.01
C SER A 70 6.65 14.52 -0.60
N VAL A 71 6.90 14.31 -1.89
CA VAL A 71 8.04 14.93 -2.59
C VAL A 71 7.89 16.45 -2.63
N TYR A 72 6.68 16.95 -2.90
CA TYR A 72 6.40 18.38 -2.86
C TYR A 72 6.62 18.98 -1.46
N GLN A 73 6.18 18.29 -0.40
CA GLN A 73 6.45 18.69 0.97
C GLN A 73 7.95 18.76 1.28
N ALA A 74 8.73 17.76 0.86
CA ALA A 74 10.17 17.73 1.08
C ALA A 74 10.89 18.90 0.37
N GLN A 75 10.37 19.33 -0.79
CA GLN A 75 10.89 20.51 -1.50
C GLN A 75 10.61 21.81 -0.76
N ASP A 76 9.38 22.01 -0.29
CA ASP A 76 9.00 23.19 0.50
C ASP A 76 9.80 23.28 1.81
N ASN A 77 9.99 22.14 2.48
CA ASN A 77 10.80 22.05 3.69
C ASN A 77 12.28 22.39 3.40
N GLY A 78 12.84 21.88 2.29
CA GLY A 78 14.18 22.23 1.84
C GLY A 78 14.34 23.70 1.42
N ALA A 79 13.26 24.37 1.03
CA ALA A 79 13.22 25.79 0.67
C ALA A 79 12.97 26.72 1.87
N GLY A 80 12.73 26.18 3.07
CA GLY A 80 12.46 26.95 4.29
C GLY A 80 11.04 27.52 4.37
N VAL A 81 10.09 26.96 3.62
CA VAL A 81 8.67 27.38 3.60
C VAL A 81 7.84 26.41 4.45
N GLU A 82 8.08 26.38 5.77
CA GLU A 82 7.42 25.43 6.68
C GLU A 82 5.91 25.67 6.88
N GLU A 83 5.42 26.88 6.59
CA GLU A 83 4.01 27.27 6.80
C GLU A 83 3.02 26.48 5.90
N SER A 84 3.50 25.84 4.83
CA SER A 84 2.67 25.09 3.88
C SER A 84 2.34 23.66 4.35
N ALA A 85 3.00 23.14 5.39
CA ALA A 85 2.93 21.73 5.75
C ALA A 85 1.52 21.19 6.08
N PRO A 86 0.67 21.92 6.85
CA PRO A 86 -0.70 21.49 7.10
C PRO A 86 -1.59 21.56 5.86
N ALA A 87 -1.33 22.51 4.96
CA ALA A 87 -2.10 22.67 3.72
C ALA A 87 -1.77 21.54 2.73
N ILE A 88 -0.50 21.19 2.58
CA ILE A 88 -0.06 20.08 1.73
C ILE A 88 -0.64 18.75 2.25
N LEU A 89 -0.61 18.51 3.56
CA LEU A 89 -1.25 17.32 4.14
C LEU A 89 -2.75 17.27 3.82
N ARG A 90 -3.48 18.39 3.97
CA ARG A 90 -4.92 18.44 3.63
C ARG A 90 -5.16 18.11 2.16
N HIS A 91 -4.39 18.69 1.25
CA HIS A 91 -4.51 18.39 -0.18
C HIS A 91 -4.15 16.94 -0.49
N GLY A 92 -3.11 16.39 0.13
CA GLY A 92 -2.74 14.99 0.01
C GLY A 92 -3.83 14.03 0.50
N MET A 93 -4.46 14.34 1.63
CA MET A 93 -5.58 13.56 2.16
C MET A 93 -6.80 13.63 1.24
N VAL A 94 -7.16 14.82 0.72
CA VAL A 94 -8.25 14.98 -0.24
C VAL A 94 -7.95 14.18 -1.52
N LEU A 95 -6.72 14.25 -2.03
CA LEU A 95 -6.30 13.51 -3.21
C LEU A 95 -6.37 11.99 -2.98
N ALA A 96 -5.87 11.51 -1.84
CA ALA A 96 -5.90 10.10 -1.45
C ALA A 96 -7.34 9.59 -1.35
N THR A 97 -8.23 10.34 -0.71
CA THR A 97 -9.64 9.98 -0.57
C THR A 97 -10.36 10.03 -1.92
N ALA A 98 -10.18 11.09 -2.71
CA ALA A 98 -10.85 11.24 -4.01
C ALA A 98 -10.40 10.15 -4.99
N PHE A 99 -9.09 9.94 -5.14
CA PHE A 99 -8.57 8.86 -5.97
C PHE A 99 -8.99 7.49 -5.44
N GLY A 100 -8.89 7.27 -4.13
CA GLY A 100 -9.29 6.02 -3.50
C GLY A 100 -10.75 5.67 -3.77
N LEU A 101 -11.68 6.64 -3.65
CA LEU A 101 -13.10 6.44 -3.94
C LEU A 101 -13.34 6.13 -5.42
N VAL A 102 -12.70 6.85 -6.33
CA VAL A 102 -12.82 6.62 -7.77
C VAL A 102 -12.29 5.23 -8.13
N ALA A 103 -11.09 4.89 -7.67
CA ALA A 103 -10.47 3.62 -7.94
C ALA A 103 -11.25 2.46 -7.28
N ALA A 104 -11.74 2.62 -6.05
CA ALA A 104 -12.61 1.64 -5.40
C ALA A 104 -13.91 1.42 -6.19
N GLY A 105 -14.56 2.49 -6.65
CA GLY A 105 -15.77 2.41 -7.44
C GLY A 105 -15.56 1.73 -8.79
N VAL A 106 -14.45 2.04 -9.49
CA VAL A 106 -14.07 1.38 -10.74
C VAL A 106 -13.80 -0.11 -10.51
N THR A 107 -12.99 -0.45 -9.50
CA THR A 107 -12.70 -1.84 -9.15
C THR A 107 -13.96 -2.61 -8.78
N HIS A 108 -14.86 -2.04 -7.98
CA HIS A 108 -16.14 -2.65 -7.65
C HIS A 108 -17.00 -2.88 -8.90
N ALA A 109 -17.08 -1.90 -9.80
CA ALA A 109 -17.83 -2.04 -11.06
C ALA A 109 -17.25 -3.15 -11.97
N LEU A 110 -15.96 -3.46 -11.83
CA LEU A 110 -15.29 -4.55 -12.53
C LEU A 110 -15.49 -5.93 -11.86
N ALA A 111 -15.94 -5.98 -10.61
CA ALA A 111 -16.12 -7.24 -9.86
C ALA A 111 -17.01 -8.28 -10.58
N PRO A 112 -18.15 -7.93 -11.22
CA PRO A 112 -18.98 -8.89 -11.95
C PRO A 112 -18.28 -9.51 -13.17
N PHE A 113 -17.21 -8.89 -13.67
CA PHE A 113 -16.43 -9.36 -14.81
C PHE A 113 -15.33 -10.36 -14.43
N LEU A 114 -15.11 -10.62 -13.13
CA LEU A 114 -14.11 -11.61 -12.66
C LEU A 114 -14.31 -12.99 -13.30
N LYS A 115 -15.56 -13.40 -13.53
CA LYS A 115 -15.91 -14.65 -14.21
C LYS A 115 -15.34 -14.78 -15.63
N ASN A 116 -14.96 -13.68 -16.28
CA ASN A 116 -14.42 -13.66 -17.63
C ASN A 116 -12.90 -13.89 -17.66
N LEU A 117 -12.23 -13.96 -16.51
CA LEU A 117 -10.76 -14.06 -16.42
C LEU A 117 -10.23 -15.50 -16.54
N GLY A 118 -11.09 -16.48 -16.87
CA GLY A 118 -10.70 -17.86 -17.12
C GLY A 118 -10.52 -18.73 -15.87
N SER A 119 -10.93 -18.24 -14.70
CA SER A 119 -10.97 -19.00 -13.44
C SER A 119 -12.15 -19.98 -13.40
N SER A 120 -12.11 -20.99 -12.52
CA SER A 120 -13.29 -21.84 -12.31
C SER A 120 -14.46 -21.01 -11.78
N PRO A 121 -15.73 -21.42 -12.04
CA PRO A 121 -16.89 -20.70 -11.56
C PRO A 121 -16.92 -20.52 -10.03
N GLU A 122 -16.42 -21.51 -9.28
CA GLU A 122 -16.32 -21.44 -7.82
C GLU A 122 -15.32 -20.36 -7.36
N VAL A 123 -14.13 -20.33 -7.97
CA VAL A 123 -13.09 -19.33 -7.66
C VAL A 123 -13.57 -17.92 -7.99
N ALA A 124 -14.23 -17.74 -9.14
CA ALA A 124 -14.74 -16.42 -9.54
C ALA A 124 -15.84 -15.91 -8.59
N ALA A 125 -16.66 -16.80 -8.04
CA ALA A 125 -17.69 -16.46 -7.07
C ALA A 125 -17.08 -16.03 -5.73
N GLU A 126 -16.13 -16.81 -5.18
CA GLU A 126 -15.45 -16.44 -3.94
C GLU A 126 -14.57 -15.19 -4.09
N ALA A 127 -13.95 -14.99 -5.26
CA ALA A 127 -13.11 -13.82 -5.52
C ALA A 127 -13.89 -12.51 -5.47
N TYR A 128 -15.21 -12.53 -5.71
CA TYR A 128 -16.04 -11.33 -5.70
C TYR A 128 -15.97 -10.60 -4.35
N ASP A 129 -16.18 -11.34 -3.26
CA ASP A 129 -16.21 -10.76 -1.91
C ASP A 129 -14.83 -10.21 -1.53
N PHE A 130 -13.76 -10.98 -1.77
CA PHE A 130 -12.39 -10.49 -1.57
C PHE A 130 -12.12 -9.22 -2.38
N PHE A 131 -12.50 -9.20 -3.66
CA PHE A 131 -12.21 -8.11 -4.56
C PHE A 131 -12.93 -6.82 -4.16
N VAL A 132 -14.20 -6.91 -3.76
CA VAL A 132 -15.00 -5.77 -3.29
C VAL A 132 -14.48 -5.23 -1.95
N ILE A 133 -14.17 -6.11 -1.00
CA ILE A 133 -13.62 -5.71 0.31
C ILE A 133 -12.29 -4.99 0.11
N MET A 134 -11.39 -5.56 -0.70
CA MET A 134 -10.09 -4.96 -0.99
C MET A 134 -10.21 -3.62 -1.74
N ALA A 135 -11.17 -3.50 -2.67
CA ALA A 135 -11.43 -2.27 -3.40
C ALA A 135 -11.73 -1.11 -2.45
N TRP A 136 -12.61 -1.33 -1.46
CA TRP A 136 -12.98 -0.29 -0.50
C TRP A 136 -11.93 -0.09 0.60
N ALA A 137 -11.20 -1.14 0.99
CA ALA A 137 -10.06 -1.04 1.91
C ALA A 137 -8.91 -0.19 1.34
N MET A 138 -8.87 -0.01 0.02
CA MET A 138 -7.92 0.88 -0.64
C MET A 138 -8.03 2.34 -0.18
N VAL A 139 -9.23 2.82 0.15
CA VAL A 139 -9.45 4.22 0.58
C VAL A 139 -8.68 4.54 1.87
N PRO A 140 -8.91 3.83 3.01
CA PRO A 140 -8.12 4.06 4.21
C PRO A 140 -6.63 3.70 4.02
N GLY A 141 -6.31 2.72 3.17
CA GLY A 141 -4.92 2.38 2.84
C GLY A 141 -4.15 3.56 2.22
N LEU A 142 -4.74 4.23 1.23
CA LEU A 142 -4.14 5.41 0.60
C LEU A 142 -4.07 6.62 1.54
N MET A 143 -5.07 6.81 2.40
CA MET A 143 -5.02 7.83 3.45
C MET A 143 -3.85 7.58 4.42
N PHE A 144 -3.61 6.32 4.80
CA PHE A 144 -2.46 5.96 5.63
C PHE A 144 -1.14 6.26 4.93
N HIS A 145 -1.02 5.97 3.62
CA HIS A 145 0.15 6.33 2.84
C HIS A 145 0.39 7.85 2.78
N ALA A 146 -0.67 8.66 2.70
CA ALA A 146 -0.55 10.12 2.72
C ALA A 146 -0.03 10.63 4.07
N LEU A 147 -0.59 10.11 5.17
CA LEU A 147 -0.14 10.42 6.53
C LEU A 147 1.31 10.01 6.77
N ARG A 148 1.68 8.81 6.35
CA ARG A 148 3.04 8.31 6.46
C ARG A 148 4.02 9.18 5.69
N GLY A 149 3.69 9.51 4.44
CA GLY A 149 4.53 10.35 3.60
C GLY A 149 4.80 11.74 4.18
N HIS A 150 3.79 12.35 4.80
CA HIS A 150 3.96 13.61 5.53
C HIS A 150 4.89 13.47 6.75
N ARG A 151 4.77 12.38 7.52
CA ARG A 151 5.64 12.12 8.68
C ARG A 151 7.10 11.88 8.29
N ASP A 152 7.33 11.23 7.15
CA ASP A 152 8.68 10.95 6.65
C ASP A 152 9.37 12.22 6.08
N SER A 153 8.60 13.28 5.80
CA SER A 153 9.10 14.54 5.22
C SER A 153 9.44 15.64 6.24
N GLN A 154 9.10 15.46 7.52
CA GLN A 154 9.52 16.35 8.62
C GLN A 154 10.90 15.98 9.14
#